data_AF-A0A2H0DQD4-F1
#
_entry.id   AF-A0A2H0DQD4-F1
#
_cell.length_a   1.000
_cell.length_b   1.000
_cell.length_c   1.000
_cell.angle_alpha   90.00
_cell.angle_beta   90.00
_cell.angle_gamma   90.00
#
_symmetry.space_group_name_H-M   'P 1'
#
loop_
_entity.id
_entity.type
_entity.pdbx_description
1 polymer ?
#
loop_
_entity_poly.entity_id
_entity_poly.type
_entity_poly.pdbx_seq_one_letter_code
_entity_poly.pdbx_strand_id
1 'polypeptide(L)'
;MGLNPEAKERLKRVESRLSELGRAFSKNLREWDDGIEVRRGELAGLSSAFIDSLPKGKGRKLRISVEPTVYGHVMTKARSAGLRRRLYYRMQKKAAAVNMPILKETLDLRREKAKLLGLRFESIESAAWHEDVRAFLIRDGETGARIGRFFLDLHPRPGKRSGAAAYTIVGGRLLPDGRYQEPVSAMVANFPRPVGDKPALMTHDNVRTLFHEFGHIMHQTLTTAERWSFAGSRTARDFVEAPSQMMENFIWREDVLTRISGHYRTGEPISEKMVAKMIAARNFHAASATLGQVLLAAIDLAYHTLSTVDPLDVYRRVGRIVNGGKPNSASRFPARFAHIMGGYASAYYGYLWSKVYAQDVYSLFDVDGGVSPRVGTRYRRAILERGSTREEMDSLRDFLGRDPSEEAFLRWLGAPAKTEAPRRDPLRGAR
;
A
#
# COMPACT_ATOMS: atom_id res chain seq x y z
N MET A 1 16.89 5.19 -13.02
CA MET A 1 16.25 6.05 -12.02
C MET A 1 16.21 7.43 -12.64
N GLY A 2 15.20 8.24 -12.35
CA GLY A 2 15.30 9.67 -12.67
C GLY A 2 16.35 10.41 -11.83
N LEU A 3 16.95 9.69 -10.86
CA LEU A 3 18.20 10.04 -10.20
C LEU A 3 19.37 10.04 -11.19
N ASN A 4 20.28 11.00 -11.05
CA ASN A 4 21.56 11.01 -11.77
C ASN A 4 22.36 9.72 -11.46
N PRO A 5 23.33 9.31 -12.31
CA PRO A 5 24.09 8.07 -12.13
C PRO A 5 24.69 7.90 -10.73
N GLU A 6 25.17 9.00 -10.14
CA GLU A 6 25.76 9.03 -8.81
C GLU A 6 24.76 8.69 -7.70
N ALA A 7 23.56 9.26 -7.74
CA ALA A 7 22.49 8.98 -6.79
C ALA A 7 21.93 7.55 -6.92
N LYS A 8 21.97 6.94 -8.11
CA LYS A 8 21.62 5.51 -8.29
C LYS A 8 22.61 4.60 -7.58
N GLU A 9 23.88 4.88 -7.82
CA GLU A 9 24.99 4.11 -7.29
C GLU A 9 25.07 4.28 -5.76
N ARG A 10 24.76 5.50 -5.27
CA ARG A 10 24.61 5.74 -3.83
C ARG A 10 23.43 4.98 -3.22
N LEU A 11 22.26 4.99 -3.85
CA LEU A 11 21.11 4.26 -3.36
C LEU A 11 21.40 2.74 -3.27
N LYS A 12 22.01 2.15 -4.30
CA LYS A 12 22.40 0.73 -4.30
C LYS A 12 23.31 0.39 -3.11
N ARG A 13 24.30 1.25 -2.82
CA ARG A 13 25.16 1.10 -1.64
C ARG A 13 24.37 1.19 -0.34
N VAL A 14 23.47 2.17 -0.22
CA VAL A 14 22.61 2.35 0.95
C VAL A 14 21.74 1.10 1.19
N GLU A 15 21.15 0.53 0.13
CA GLU A 15 20.31 -0.66 0.24
C GLU A 15 21.10 -1.92 0.62
N SER A 16 22.27 -2.14 0.01
CA SER A 16 23.17 -3.23 0.38
C SER A 16 23.54 -3.14 1.86
N ARG A 17 23.92 -1.94 2.30
CA ARG A 17 24.33 -1.70 3.68
C ARG A 17 23.18 -1.91 4.67
N LEU A 18 21.97 -1.44 4.35
CA LEU A 18 20.79 -1.68 5.18
C LEU A 18 20.48 -3.18 5.34
N SER A 19 20.63 -3.97 4.28
CA SER A 19 20.45 -5.43 4.33
C SER A 19 21.51 -6.12 5.20
N GLU A 20 22.78 -5.73 5.06
CA GLU A 20 23.87 -6.20 5.93
C GLU A 20 23.62 -5.87 7.41
N LEU A 21 23.26 -4.62 7.71
CA LEU A 21 22.98 -4.16 9.07
C LEU A 21 21.79 -4.92 9.68
N GLY A 22 20.73 -5.16 8.90
CA GLY A 22 19.57 -5.94 9.35
C GLY A 22 19.92 -7.40 9.69
N ARG A 23 20.74 -8.05 8.86
CA ARG A 23 21.26 -9.40 9.12
C ARG A 23 22.15 -9.42 10.36
N ALA A 24 23.07 -8.47 10.50
CA ALA A 24 23.95 -8.35 11.65
C ALA A 24 23.17 -8.13 12.95
N PHE A 25 22.21 -7.20 12.97
CA PHE A 25 21.37 -6.91 14.13
C PHE A 25 20.61 -8.16 14.62
N SER A 26 20.02 -8.89 13.67
CA SER A 26 19.23 -10.10 13.95
C SER A 26 20.12 -11.26 14.40
N LYS A 27 21.28 -11.43 13.76
CA LYS A 27 22.30 -12.42 14.16
C LYS A 27 22.75 -12.16 15.59
N ASN A 28 23.10 -10.91 15.92
CA ASN A 28 23.49 -10.52 17.26
C ASN A 28 22.42 -10.92 18.27
N LEU A 29 21.14 -10.61 18.06
CA LEU A 29 20.08 -10.98 19.01
C LEU A 29 19.89 -12.50 19.19
N ARG A 30 20.07 -13.29 18.13
CA ARG A 30 19.93 -14.75 18.17
C ARG A 30 21.10 -15.42 18.87
N GLU A 31 22.33 -15.00 18.56
CA GLU A 31 23.56 -15.62 19.04
C GLU A 31 24.06 -15.04 20.38
N TRP A 32 23.46 -13.94 20.86
CA TRP A 32 23.83 -13.33 22.13
C TRP A 32 23.44 -14.22 23.32
N ASP A 33 24.39 -15.06 23.74
CA ASP A 33 24.31 -15.83 24.97
C ASP A 33 24.47 -14.90 26.18
N ASP A 34 23.33 -14.61 26.81
CA ASP A 34 23.27 -13.70 27.94
C ASP A 34 22.34 -14.23 29.02
N GLY A 35 22.63 -13.83 30.24
CA GLY A 35 22.03 -14.40 31.42
C GLY A 35 22.63 -13.86 32.70
N ILE A 36 22.15 -14.40 33.81
CA ILE A 36 22.63 -14.05 35.15
C ILE A 36 22.94 -15.31 35.93
N GLU A 37 23.97 -15.19 36.77
CA GLU A 37 24.34 -16.19 37.76
C GLU A 37 23.48 -16.03 39.00
N VAL A 38 22.89 -17.13 39.48
CA VAL A 38 21.92 -17.13 40.58
C VAL A 38 22.20 -18.27 41.56
N ARG A 39 21.90 -18.04 42.84
CA ARG A 39 21.95 -19.11 43.87
C ARG A 39 20.60 -19.80 43.95
N ARG A 40 20.56 -21.08 44.33
CA ARG A 40 19.29 -21.84 44.51
C ARG A 40 18.29 -21.13 45.44
N GLY A 41 18.76 -20.47 46.49
CA GLY A 41 17.90 -19.70 47.41
C GLY A 41 17.17 -18.51 46.77
N GLU A 42 17.63 -18.02 45.61
CA GLU A 42 16.99 -16.90 44.90
C GLU A 42 15.82 -17.36 44.01
N LEU A 43 15.65 -18.69 43.83
CA LEU A 43 14.71 -19.32 42.88
C LEU A 43 13.36 -19.68 43.51
N ALA A 44 13.07 -19.19 44.72
CA ALA A 44 11.80 -19.43 45.38
C ALA A 44 10.61 -19.08 44.48
N GLY A 45 9.63 -19.99 44.38
CA GLY A 45 8.45 -19.86 43.51
C GLY A 45 8.57 -20.56 42.15
N LEU A 46 9.77 -20.99 41.76
CA LEU A 46 9.99 -21.83 40.58
C LEU A 46 9.92 -23.32 40.96
N SER A 47 9.48 -24.17 40.03
CA SER A 47 9.38 -25.62 40.26
C SER A 47 10.76 -26.26 40.36
N SER A 48 10.87 -27.36 41.11
CA SER A 48 12.11 -28.15 41.21
C SER A 48 12.58 -28.63 39.83
N ALA A 49 11.65 -29.12 39.01
CA ALA A 49 11.93 -29.56 37.63
C ALA A 49 12.58 -28.44 36.78
N PHE A 50 12.07 -27.21 36.86
CA PHE A 50 12.67 -26.08 36.16
C PHE A 50 14.06 -25.76 36.70
N ILE A 51 14.24 -25.72 38.03
CA ILE A 51 15.53 -25.41 38.66
C ILE A 51 16.58 -26.45 38.27
N ASP A 52 16.22 -27.72 38.22
CA ASP A 52 17.13 -28.81 37.88
C ASP A 52 17.47 -28.87 36.38
N SER A 53 16.62 -28.29 35.52
CA SER A 53 16.92 -28.10 34.09
C SER A 53 17.88 -26.93 33.79
N LEU A 54 18.15 -26.05 34.76
CA LEU A 54 19.00 -24.88 34.52
C LEU A 54 20.47 -25.29 34.32
N PRO A 55 21.18 -24.69 33.36
CA PRO A 55 22.61 -24.89 33.21
C PRO A 55 23.39 -24.53 34.47
N LYS A 56 24.47 -25.28 34.73
CA LYS A 56 25.40 -24.96 35.83
C LYS A 56 26.13 -23.65 35.52
N GLY A 57 26.18 -22.78 36.51
CA GLY A 57 26.93 -21.54 36.48
C GLY A 57 28.30 -21.68 37.12
N LYS A 58 28.91 -20.56 37.53
CA LYS A 58 30.22 -20.55 38.21
C LYS A 58 30.11 -21.03 39.65
N GLY A 59 30.86 -22.08 40.00
CA GLY A 59 30.86 -22.66 41.34
C GLY A 59 29.54 -23.37 41.65
N ARG A 60 28.93 -23.08 42.81
CA ARG A 60 27.62 -23.65 43.22
C ARG A 60 26.40 -22.86 42.68
N LYS A 61 26.59 -22.01 41.68
CA LYS A 61 25.53 -21.18 41.08
C LYS A 61 24.89 -21.87 39.87
N LEU A 62 23.70 -21.42 39.51
CA LEU A 62 22.98 -21.79 38.29
C LEU A 62 22.95 -20.57 37.36
N ARG A 63 22.77 -20.81 36.06
CA ARG A 63 22.66 -19.75 35.06
C ARG A 63 21.23 -19.67 34.53
N ILE A 64 20.64 -18.49 34.58
CA ILE A 64 19.35 -18.19 33.95
C ILE A 64 19.61 -17.34 32.71
N SER A 65 19.19 -17.84 31.55
CA SER A 65 19.28 -17.09 30.30
C SER A 65 18.17 -16.03 30.20
N VAL A 66 18.39 -15.07 29.30
CA VAL A 66 17.35 -14.10 28.89
C VAL A 66 16.55 -14.58 27.66
N GLU A 67 16.58 -15.88 27.38
CA GLU A 67 15.74 -16.46 26.33
C GLU A 67 14.25 -16.26 26.68
N PRO A 68 13.37 -15.90 25.72
CA PRO A 68 11.98 -15.54 25.98
C PRO A 68 11.18 -16.47 26.90
N THR A 69 11.29 -17.79 26.71
CA THR A 69 10.55 -18.77 27.52
C THR A 69 11.08 -18.83 28.96
N VAL A 70 12.41 -18.88 29.12
CA VAL A 70 13.09 -18.88 30.42
C VAL A 70 12.81 -17.57 31.16
N TYR A 71 12.97 -16.44 30.48
CA TYR A 71 12.72 -15.10 31.00
C TYR A 71 11.27 -14.95 31.46
N GLY A 72 10.30 -15.28 30.60
CA GLY A 72 8.88 -15.19 30.93
C GLY A 72 8.49 -16.05 32.13
N HIS A 73 9.04 -17.25 32.22
CA HIS A 73 8.79 -18.15 33.36
C HIS A 73 9.32 -17.56 34.67
N VAL A 74 10.57 -17.05 34.68
CA VAL A 74 11.17 -16.46 35.89
C VAL A 74 10.44 -15.17 36.29
N MET A 75 10.09 -14.31 35.34
CA MET A 75 9.41 -13.05 35.63
C MET A 75 7.99 -13.25 36.20
N THR A 76 7.32 -14.34 35.83
CA THR A 76 5.96 -14.64 36.29
C THR A 76 5.90 -15.46 37.58
N LYS A 77 6.85 -16.36 37.80
CA LYS A 77 6.77 -17.35 38.90
C LYS A 77 7.73 -17.10 40.05
N ALA A 78 8.90 -16.50 39.81
CA ALA A 78 9.87 -16.28 40.88
C ALA A 78 9.33 -15.26 41.90
N ARG A 79 9.41 -15.58 43.18
CA ARG A 79 9.00 -14.69 44.29
C ARG A 79 10.04 -13.59 44.57
N SER A 80 11.33 -13.86 44.32
CA SER A 80 12.41 -12.90 44.55
C SER A 80 12.33 -11.69 43.62
N ALA A 81 11.97 -10.52 44.17
CA ALA A 81 11.96 -9.26 43.43
C ALA A 81 13.35 -8.85 42.95
N GLY A 82 14.39 -9.12 43.76
CA GLY A 82 15.78 -8.85 43.38
C GLY A 82 16.23 -9.66 42.17
N LEU A 83 15.85 -10.94 42.10
CA LEU A 83 16.11 -11.79 40.93
C LEU A 83 15.43 -11.23 39.68
N ARG A 84 14.11 -10.99 39.75
CA ARG A 84 13.32 -10.46 38.62
C ARG A 84 13.90 -9.14 38.12
N ARG A 85 14.27 -8.22 39.02
CA ARG A 85 14.86 -6.93 38.66
C ARG A 85 16.19 -7.07 37.93
N ARG A 86 17.12 -7.92 38.41
CA ARG A 86 18.41 -8.13 37.75
C ARG A 86 18.25 -8.78 36.38
N LEU A 87 17.37 -9.78 36.27
CA LEU A 87 17.09 -10.45 34.99
C LEU A 87 16.43 -9.48 33.99
N TYR A 88 15.49 -8.66 34.44
CA TYR A 88 14.90 -7.59 33.64
C TYR A 88 15.95 -6.65 33.08
N TYR A 89 16.82 -6.07 33.91
CA TYR A 89 17.86 -5.16 33.42
C TYR A 89 18.86 -5.85 32.48
N ARG A 90 19.13 -7.14 32.68
CA ARG A 90 19.98 -7.90 31.77
C ARG A 90 19.31 -8.02 30.39
N MET A 91 18.04 -8.39 30.35
CA MET A 91 17.26 -8.47 29.12
C MET A 91 17.18 -7.12 28.38
N GLN A 92 16.96 -6.01 29.10
CA GLN A 92 16.93 -4.67 28.49
C GLN A 92 18.26 -4.24 27.86
N LYS A 93 19.38 -4.87 28.24
CA LYS A 93 20.71 -4.60 27.70
C LYS A 93 21.17 -5.64 26.67
N LYS A 94 20.33 -6.63 26.34
CA LYS A 94 20.69 -7.73 25.43
C LYS A 94 21.20 -7.18 24.09
N ALA A 95 22.42 -7.55 23.74
CA ALA A 95 23.14 -7.11 22.54
C ALA A 95 23.23 -5.57 22.35
N ALA A 96 22.86 -4.75 23.33
CA ALA A 96 22.70 -3.31 23.13
C ALA A 96 24.02 -2.63 22.72
N ALA A 97 25.14 -3.02 23.32
CA ALA A 97 26.45 -2.46 23.01
C ALA A 97 26.84 -2.61 21.52
N VAL A 98 26.48 -3.74 20.91
CA VAL A 98 26.78 -4.02 19.49
C VAL A 98 25.67 -3.55 18.54
N ASN A 99 24.42 -3.54 19.01
CA ASN A 99 23.26 -3.19 18.19
C ASN A 99 22.93 -1.71 18.17
N MET A 100 23.32 -0.92 19.19
CA MET A 100 23.06 0.52 19.21
C MET A 100 23.76 1.27 18.07
N PRO A 101 25.04 1.02 17.74
CA PRO A 101 25.68 1.59 16.56
C PRO A 101 25.01 1.17 15.25
N ILE A 102 24.66 -0.11 15.11
CA ILE A 102 23.95 -0.65 13.93
C ILE A 102 22.60 0.05 13.74
N LEU A 103 21.85 0.25 14.83
CA LEU A 103 20.56 0.93 14.81
C LEU A 103 20.71 2.39 14.38
N LYS A 104 21.70 3.11 14.93
CA LYS A 104 21.98 4.50 14.54
C LYS A 104 22.30 4.59 13.04
N GLU A 105 23.22 3.77 12.55
CA GLU A 105 23.60 3.73 11.13
C GLU A 105 22.39 3.40 10.24
N THR A 106 21.57 2.43 10.66
CA THR A 106 20.33 2.06 9.96
C THR A 106 19.35 3.23 9.85
N LEU A 107 19.17 4.01 10.93
CA LEU A 107 18.27 5.17 10.93
C LEU A 107 18.80 6.30 10.04
N ASP A 108 20.11 6.52 10.03
CA ASP A 108 20.76 7.53 9.18
C ASP A 108 20.66 7.13 7.69
N LEU A 109 20.95 5.88 7.35
CA LEU A 109 20.80 5.33 6.01
C LEU A 109 19.35 5.28 5.53
N ARG A 110 18.37 5.04 6.41
CA ARG A 110 16.94 5.11 6.06
C ARG A 110 16.50 6.55 5.76
N ARG A 111 17.01 7.53 6.50
CA ARG A 111 16.78 8.96 6.21
C ARG A 111 17.42 9.38 4.89
N GLU A 112 18.63 8.90 4.62
CA GLU A 112 19.32 9.12 3.35
C GLU A 112 18.55 8.47 2.19
N LYS A 113 18.16 7.20 2.34
CA LYS A 113 17.32 6.47 1.39
C LYS A 113 16.02 7.23 1.11
N ALA A 114 15.34 7.76 2.13
CA ALA A 114 14.13 8.55 1.96
C ALA A 114 14.33 9.82 1.13
N LYS A 115 15.47 10.51 1.29
CA LYS A 115 15.83 11.66 0.42
C LYS A 115 16.04 11.23 -1.02
N LEU A 116 16.71 10.08 -1.22
CA LEU A 116 16.93 9.48 -2.54
C LEU A 116 15.63 8.93 -3.17
N LEU A 117 14.59 8.64 -2.36
CA LEU A 117 13.31 8.08 -2.80
C LEU A 117 12.35 9.12 -3.42
N GLY A 118 12.77 10.39 -3.52
CA GLY A 118 12.20 11.39 -4.45
C GLY A 118 11.05 12.25 -3.94
N LEU A 119 10.44 11.94 -2.78
CA LEU A 119 9.41 12.75 -2.13
C LEU A 119 9.49 12.66 -0.60
N ARG A 120 9.15 13.75 0.09
CA ARG A 120 9.03 13.80 1.55
C ARG A 120 7.64 14.32 1.95
N PHE A 121 7.07 13.69 2.97
CA PHE A 121 5.77 14.04 3.52
C PHE A 121 5.95 14.56 4.95
N GLU A 122 5.40 15.73 5.23
CA GLU A 122 5.53 16.43 6.51
C GLU A 122 4.13 16.70 7.07
N SER A 123 3.81 16.21 8.28
CA SER A 123 2.58 16.62 8.96
C SER A 123 2.68 18.10 9.29
N ILE A 124 1.67 18.87 8.94
CA ILE A 124 1.62 20.31 9.19
C ILE A 124 0.36 20.68 9.96
N GLU A 125 0.45 21.71 10.78
CA GLU A 125 -0.72 22.38 11.33
C GLU A 125 -1.36 23.25 10.24
N SER A 126 -2.66 23.09 10.03
CA SER A 126 -3.40 23.86 9.03
C SER A 126 -4.87 23.92 9.41
N ALA A 127 -5.53 25.05 9.14
CA ALA A 127 -6.96 25.16 9.28
C ALA A 127 -7.66 24.10 8.40
N ALA A 128 -8.53 23.31 9.01
CA ALA A 128 -9.29 22.25 8.35
C ALA A 128 -10.76 22.34 8.74
N TRP A 129 -11.63 21.69 7.94
CA TRP A 129 -13.09 21.73 8.16
C TRP A 129 -13.57 20.86 9.33
N HIS A 130 -12.69 20.08 9.95
CA HIS A 130 -13.01 19.24 11.11
C HIS A 130 -11.73 18.89 11.88
N GLU A 131 -11.81 18.73 13.20
CA GLU A 131 -10.66 18.46 14.09
C GLU A 131 -9.91 17.17 13.76
N ASP A 132 -10.62 16.11 13.35
CA ASP A 132 -10.02 14.84 12.92
C ASP A 132 -9.23 14.92 11.60
N VAL A 133 -9.30 16.03 10.86
CA VAL A 133 -8.67 16.15 9.55
C VAL A 133 -7.20 16.49 9.71
N ARG A 134 -6.33 15.69 9.09
CA ARG A 134 -4.87 15.86 9.16
C ARG A 134 -4.33 16.44 7.86
N ALA A 135 -3.48 17.45 7.96
CA ALA A 135 -2.85 18.10 6.82
C ALA A 135 -1.39 17.65 6.65
N PHE A 136 -0.96 17.49 5.41
CA PHE A 136 0.39 17.09 5.05
C PHE A 136 0.93 17.94 3.91
N LEU A 137 2.19 18.34 4.01
CA LEU A 137 2.96 18.97 2.95
C LEU A 137 3.78 17.93 2.19
N ILE A 138 3.75 17.99 0.86
CA ILE A 138 4.62 17.24 -0.02
C ILE A 138 5.79 18.13 -0.42
N ARG A 139 7.01 17.64 -0.17
CA ARG A 139 8.25 18.26 -0.64
C ARG A 139 8.98 17.34 -1.58
N ASP A 140 9.70 17.93 -2.50
CA ASP A 140 10.65 17.21 -3.33
C ASP A 140 11.77 16.62 -2.46
N GLY A 141 12.12 15.36 -2.72
CA GLY A 141 13.09 14.62 -1.91
C GLY A 141 14.52 15.14 -2.06
N GLU A 142 14.87 15.64 -3.25
CA GLU A 142 16.20 16.09 -3.63
C GLU A 142 16.38 17.57 -3.30
N THR A 143 15.49 18.43 -3.81
CA THR A 143 15.60 19.88 -3.67
C THR A 143 14.99 20.41 -2.37
N GLY A 144 14.07 19.67 -1.76
CA GLY A 144 13.27 20.16 -0.64
C GLY A 144 12.22 21.21 -0.98
N ALA A 145 12.07 21.53 -2.27
CA ALA A 145 11.06 22.44 -2.77
C ALA A 145 9.66 21.97 -2.37
N ARG A 146 8.78 22.91 -2.03
CA ARG A 146 7.37 22.64 -1.77
C ARG A 146 6.70 22.27 -3.09
N ILE A 147 5.98 21.16 -3.11
CA ILE A 147 5.24 20.71 -4.30
C ILE A 147 3.76 21.07 -4.14
N GLY A 148 3.16 20.62 -3.04
CA GLY A 148 1.72 20.76 -2.80
C GLY A 148 1.36 20.20 -1.43
N ARG A 149 0.09 20.27 -1.05
CA ARG A 149 -0.38 19.74 0.23
C ARG A 149 -1.66 18.94 0.06
N PHE A 150 -1.92 18.04 1.01
CA PHE A 150 -3.16 17.30 1.02
C PHE A 150 -3.71 17.12 2.43
N PHE A 151 -5.01 16.84 2.49
CA PHE A 151 -5.74 16.56 3.71
C PHE A 151 -6.20 15.10 3.74
N LEU A 152 -6.19 14.49 4.92
CA LEU A 152 -6.76 13.18 5.19
C LEU A 152 -7.96 13.33 6.11
N ASP A 153 -9.14 13.02 5.60
CA ASP A 153 -10.41 12.99 6.34
C ASP A 153 -10.92 11.55 6.38
N LEU A 154 -10.44 10.76 7.34
CA LEU A 154 -10.51 9.30 7.25
C LEU A 154 -11.66 8.64 8.00
N HIS A 155 -12.33 9.36 8.91
CA HIS A 155 -13.29 8.75 9.83
C HIS A 155 -14.74 9.10 9.51
N PRO A 156 -15.72 8.20 9.76
CA PRO A 156 -17.13 8.53 9.63
C PRO A 156 -17.57 9.54 10.68
N ARG A 157 -18.57 10.37 10.32
CA ARG A 157 -19.31 11.27 11.21
C ARG A 157 -20.64 11.67 10.56
N PRO A 158 -21.66 12.09 11.33
CA PRO A 158 -22.93 12.60 10.78
C PRO A 158 -22.69 13.72 9.75
N GLY A 159 -23.47 13.72 8.67
CA GLY A 159 -23.38 14.71 7.60
C GLY A 159 -22.19 14.55 6.63
N LYS A 160 -21.22 13.67 6.93
CA LYS A 160 -20.11 13.38 6.01
C LYS A 160 -20.53 12.36 4.95
N ARG A 161 -20.11 12.57 3.70
CA ARG A 161 -20.25 11.62 2.60
C ARG A 161 -19.70 10.23 2.99
N SER A 162 -20.43 9.19 2.59
CA SER A 162 -19.99 7.80 2.68
C SER A 162 -19.11 7.40 1.49
N GLY A 163 -18.18 6.48 1.72
CA GLY A 163 -17.27 5.96 0.71
C GLY A 163 -15.91 6.67 0.75
N ALA A 164 -14.98 6.15 -0.04
CA ALA A 164 -13.69 6.75 -0.24
C ALA A 164 -13.66 7.56 -1.54
N ALA A 165 -12.94 8.68 -1.55
CA ALA A 165 -12.61 9.44 -2.76
C ALA A 165 -11.50 10.45 -2.49
N ALA A 166 -10.74 10.78 -3.53
CA ALA A 166 -9.85 11.92 -3.59
C ALA A 166 -10.48 13.11 -4.32
N TYR A 167 -10.28 14.31 -3.78
CA TYR A 167 -10.79 15.57 -4.31
C TYR A 167 -9.66 16.56 -4.53
N THR A 168 -9.66 17.24 -5.67
CA THR A 168 -8.85 18.45 -5.83
C THR A 168 -9.57 19.65 -5.22
N ILE A 169 -8.98 20.27 -4.19
CA ILE A 169 -9.47 21.52 -3.60
C ILE A 169 -8.95 22.72 -4.40
N VAL A 170 -7.64 22.74 -4.66
CA VAL A 170 -6.96 23.79 -5.40
C VAL A 170 -6.08 23.15 -6.47
N GLY A 171 -6.17 23.67 -7.68
CA GLY A 171 -5.41 23.18 -8.81
C GLY A 171 -4.02 23.72 -8.97
N GLY A 172 -3.12 22.83 -9.38
CA GLY A 172 -1.88 23.23 -10.03
C GLY A 172 -2.18 23.95 -11.35
N ARG A 173 -1.57 25.13 -11.52
CA ARG A 173 -1.55 25.89 -12.77
C ARG A 173 -0.51 26.99 -12.70
N LEU A 174 -0.07 27.47 -13.85
CA LEU A 174 0.72 28.69 -13.95
C LEU A 174 -0.21 29.91 -13.84
N LEU A 175 0.13 30.86 -12.97
CA LEU A 175 -0.58 32.12 -12.83
C LEU A 175 -0.05 33.17 -13.82
N PRO A 176 -0.83 34.23 -14.14
CA PRO A 176 -0.39 35.28 -15.07
C PRO A 176 0.90 36.00 -14.67
N ASP A 177 1.23 36.01 -13.38
CA ASP A 177 2.46 36.61 -12.84
C ASP A 177 3.68 35.66 -12.89
N GLY A 178 3.54 34.50 -13.52
CA GLY A 178 4.60 33.49 -13.67
C GLY A 178 4.79 32.57 -12.45
N ARG A 179 4.04 32.76 -11.36
CA ARG A 179 4.10 31.84 -10.21
C ARG A 179 3.29 30.58 -10.46
N TYR A 180 3.77 29.43 -9.98
CA TYR A 180 2.98 28.20 -9.98
C TYR A 180 2.07 28.15 -8.75
N GLN A 181 0.77 27.90 -8.97
CA GLN A 181 -0.21 27.75 -7.91
C GLN A 181 -0.03 26.39 -7.21
N GLU A 182 0.19 26.40 -5.89
CA GLU A 182 0.36 25.19 -5.07
C GLU A 182 -0.92 24.30 -5.15
N PRO A 183 -0.83 23.05 -5.65
CA PRO A 183 -1.94 22.12 -5.65
C PRO A 183 -2.35 21.71 -4.22
N VAL A 184 -3.66 21.60 -4.00
CA VAL A 184 -4.23 21.15 -2.73
C VAL A 184 -5.27 20.07 -2.98
N SER A 185 -5.11 18.92 -2.33
CA SER A 185 -6.03 17.78 -2.48
C SER A 185 -6.57 17.29 -1.14
N ALA A 186 -7.64 16.49 -1.15
CA ALA A 186 -8.21 15.87 0.05
C ALA A 186 -8.63 14.44 -0.23
N MET A 187 -8.18 13.51 0.61
CA MET A 187 -8.70 12.16 0.64
C MET A 187 -9.78 12.07 1.71
N VAL A 188 -10.96 11.64 1.30
CA VAL A 188 -12.10 11.36 2.18
C VAL A 188 -12.26 9.84 2.24
N ALA A 189 -12.43 9.30 3.44
CA ALA A 189 -12.78 7.89 3.67
C ALA A 189 -13.62 7.72 4.94
N ASN A 190 -14.06 6.49 5.22
CA ASN A 190 -14.83 6.13 6.41
C ASN A 190 -14.25 4.91 7.12
N PHE A 191 -12.94 4.96 7.41
CA PHE A 191 -12.27 3.91 8.17
C PHE A 191 -12.68 3.95 9.65
N PRO A 192 -12.63 2.79 10.33
CA PRO A 192 -13.00 2.67 11.74
C PRO A 192 -12.32 3.74 12.61
N ARG A 193 -13.03 4.20 13.65
CA ARG A 193 -12.45 5.00 14.74
C ARG A 193 -11.93 4.08 15.85
N PRO A 194 -11.01 4.55 16.71
CA PRO A 194 -10.77 3.91 17.99
C PRO A 194 -12.07 3.79 18.79
N VAL A 195 -12.23 2.68 19.52
CA VAL A 195 -13.40 2.43 20.37
C VAL A 195 -12.91 2.03 21.76
N GLY A 196 -13.15 2.90 22.76
CA GLY A 196 -12.55 2.77 24.09
C GLY A 196 -11.03 2.69 23.99
N ASP A 197 -10.43 1.68 24.62
CA ASP A 197 -8.98 1.44 24.61
C ASP A 197 -8.47 0.71 23.35
N LYS A 198 -9.35 0.38 22.40
CA LYS A 198 -8.95 -0.32 21.17
C LYS A 198 -8.66 0.70 20.07
N PRO A 199 -7.46 0.71 19.48
CA PRO A 199 -7.17 1.58 18.35
C PRO A 199 -8.02 1.19 17.12
N ALA A 200 -8.10 2.09 16.15
CA ALA A 200 -8.72 1.81 14.86
C ALA A 200 -7.92 0.70 14.14
N LEU A 201 -8.52 -0.47 13.99
CA LEU A 201 -7.94 -1.57 13.21
C LEU A 201 -8.54 -1.57 11.81
N MET A 202 -7.67 -1.57 10.79
CA MET A 202 -8.07 -1.62 9.39
C MET A 202 -8.06 -3.05 8.87
N THR A 203 -9.07 -3.40 8.08
CA THR A 203 -9.00 -4.61 7.27
C THR A 203 -8.00 -4.42 6.12
N HIS A 204 -7.54 -5.51 5.51
CA HIS A 204 -6.70 -5.41 4.31
C HIS A 204 -7.37 -4.60 3.19
N ASP A 205 -8.70 -4.74 3.04
CA ASP A 205 -9.46 -3.98 2.06
C ASP A 205 -9.53 -2.48 2.38
N ASN A 206 -9.56 -2.09 3.66
CA ASN A 206 -9.41 -0.68 4.03
C ASN A 206 -8.02 -0.14 3.63
N VAL A 207 -6.96 -0.93 3.82
CA VAL A 207 -5.60 -0.55 3.39
C VAL A 207 -5.51 -0.44 1.87
N ARG A 208 -6.16 -1.35 1.12
CA ARG A 208 -6.30 -1.28 -0.34
C ARG A 208 -6.97 0.01 -0.79
N THR A 209 -8.12 0.33 -0.21
CA THR A 209 -8.83 1.58 -0.48
C THR A 209 -7.97 2.80 -0.14
N LEU A 210 -7.22 2.76 0.96
CA LEU A 210 -6.31 3.86 1.31
C LEU A 210 -5.23 4.07 0.25
N PHE A 211 -4.59 3.00 -0.24
CA PHE A 211 -3.57 3.10 -1.29
C PHE A 211 -4.16 3.54 -2.63
N HIS A 212 -5.36 3.07 -2.96
CA HIS A 212 -6.10 3.48 -4.14
C HIS A 212 -6.33 5.00 -4.14
N GLU A 213 -6.97 5.54 -3.11
CA GLU A 213 -7.25 6.98 -3.03
C GLU A 213 -5.98 7.80 -2.90
N PHE A 214 -4.97 7.28 -2.21
CA PHE A 214 -3.68 7.97 -2.13
C PHE A 214 -3.01 8.06 -3.49
N GLY A 215 -3.18 7.08 -4.38
CA GLY A 215 -2.75 7.19 -5.78
C GLY A 215 -3.38 8.37 -6.51
N HIS A 216 -4.67 8.62 -6.29
CA HIS A 216 -5.33 9.84 -6.79
C HIS A 216 -4.78 11.11 -6.16
N ILE A 217 -4.53 11.14 -4.85
CA ILE A 217 -3.89 12.29 -4.18
C ILE A 217 -2.52 12.61 -4.80
N MET A 218 -1.71 11.59 -5.05
CA MET A 218 -0.42 11.74 -5.70
C MET A 218 -0.58 12.32 -7.11
N HIS A 219 -1.52 11.80 -7.90
CA HIS A 219 -1.77 12.30 -9.25
C HIS A 219 -2.28 13.75 -9.25
N GLN A 220 -3.21 14.09 -8.36
CA GLN A 220 -3.76 15.43 -8.23
C GLN A 220 -2.73 16.47 -7.78
N THR A 221 -1.81 16.07 -6.90
CA THR A 221 -0.92 17.01 -6.20
C THR A 221 0.46 17.15 -6.83
N LEU A 222 0.96 16.12 -7.53
CA LEU A 222 2.28 16.14 -8.17
C LEU A 222 2.28 16.77 -9.56
N THR A 223 1.13 17.21 -10.08
CA THR A 223 1.04 17.79 -11.41
C THR A 223 1.93 19.03 -11.57
N THR A 224 2.50 19.18 -12.76
CA THR A 224 3.24 20.37 -13.20
C THR A 224 2.57 21.06 -14.38
N ALA A 225 1.35 20.64 -14.72
CA ALA A 225 0.59 21.22 -15.82
C ALA A 225 0.38 22.72 -15.61
N GLU A 226 0.60 23.50 -16.67
CA GLU A 226 0.45 24.96 -16.62
C GLU A 226 -1.01 25.41 -16.70
N ARG A 227 -1.90 24.56 -17.23
CA ARG A 227 -3.33 24.86 -17.36
C ARG A 227 -4.13 23.93 -16.47
N TRP A 228 -5.04 24.52 -15.69
CA TRP A 228 -5.91 23.81 -14.76
C TRP A 228 -6.69 22.68 -15.41
N SER A 229 -7.17 22.87 -16.65
CA SER A 229 -7.92 21.87 -17.41
C SER A 229 -7.16 20.56 -17.63
N PHE A 230 -5.82 20.61 -17.62
CA PHE A 230 -4.95 19.45 -17.83
C PHE A 230 -4.26 18.99 -16.54
N ALA A 231 -4.56 19.63 -15.41
CA ALA A 231 -3.82 19.43 -14.17
C ALA A 231 -4.33 18.25 -13.36
N GLY A 232 -3.38 17.45 -12.91
CA GLY A 232 -3.59 16.31 -12.01
C GLY A 232 -4.45 15.23 -12.65
N SER A 233 -5.41 14.70 -11.88
CA SER A 233 -6.30 13.61 -12.32
C SER A 233 -7.39 14.05 -13.32
N ARG A 234 -7.20 15.15 -14.06
CA ARG A 234 -8.10 15.60 -15.14
C ARG A 234 -7.77 14.92 -16.47
N THR A 235 -7.60 13.61 -16.40
CA THR A 235 -7.27 12.74 -17.51
C THR A 235 -8.49 12.13 -18.16
N ALA A 236 -8.27 11.50 -19.32
CA ALA A 236 -9.26 10.62 -19.93
C ALA A 236 -9.88 9.68 -18.88
N ARG A 237 -11.20 9.49 -18.97
CA ARG A 237 -11.98 8.73 -17.97
C ARG A 237 -11.57 7.26 -17.87
N ASP A 238 -11.05 6.71 -18.96
CA ASP A 238 -10.52 5.35 -19.03
C ASP A 238 -9.04 5.25 -18.61
N PHE A 239 -8.39 6.35 -18.28
CA PHE A 239 -7.04 6.39 -17.72
C PHE A 239 -6.98 6.81 -16.24
N VAL A 240 -7.94 7.61 -15.77
CA VAL A 240 -7.87 8.27 -14.46
C VAL A 240 -7.69 7.30 -13.29
N GLU A 241 -8.17 6.06 -13.41
CA GLU A 241 -8.03 5.01 -12.39
C GLU A 241 -6.72 4.22 -12.49
N ALA A 242 -5.95 4.37 -13.58
CA ALA A 242 -4.72 3.60 -13.75
C ALA A 242 -3.68 3.93 -12.65
N PRO A 243 -3.48 5.21 -12.27
CA PRO A 243 -2.62 5.55 -11.13
C PRO A 243 -3.06 4.98 -9.78
N SER A 244 -4.34 5.05 -9.45
CA SER A 244 -4.88 4.55 -8.18
C SER A 244 -4.81 3.02 -8.09
N GLN A 245 -5.23 2.32 -9.14
CA GLN A 245 -5.18 0.87 -9.21
C GLN A 245 -3.74 0.32 -9.28
N MET A 246 -2.79 1.07 -9.85
CA MET A 246 -1.39 0.69 -9.82
C MET A 246 -0.88 0.63 -8.36
N MET A 247 -1.25 1.62 -7.55
CA MET A 247 -0.86 1.68 -6.14
C MET A 247 -1.40 0.51 -5.30
N GLU A 248 -2.56 -0.05 -5.67
CA GLU A 248 -3.13 -1.24 -5.01
C GLU A 248 -2.22 -2.47 -5.09
N ASN A 249 -1.29 -2.53 -6.05
CA ASN A 249 -0.39 -3.68 -6.17
C ASN A 249 0.64 -3.74 -5.03
N PHE A 250 1.10 -2.59 -4.51
CA PHE A 250 2.18 -2.55 -3.52
C PHE A 250 1.80 -3.23 -2.20
N ILE A 251 0.54 -3.16 -1.80
CA ILE A 251 0.07 -3.76 -0.54
C ILE A 251 0.02 -5.29 -0.58
N TRP A 252 0.28 -5.91 -1.73
CA TRP A 252 0.39 -7.36 -1.88
C TRP A 252 1.84 -7.85 -1.90
N ARG A 253 2.81 -6.97 -1.64
CA ARG A 253 4.21 -7.36 -1.51
C ARG A 253 4.57 -7.67 -0.08
N GLU A 254 5.44 -8.65 0.10
CA GLU A 254 5.94 -9.08 1.41
C GLU A 254 6.65 -7.95 2.18
N ASP A 255 7.56 -7.23 1.51
CA ASP A 255 8.31 -6.13 2.11
C ASP A 255 7.40 -4.97 2.54
N VAL A 256 6.36 -4.68 1.76
CA VAL A 256 5.38 -3.64 2.07
C VAL A 256 4.45 -4.09 3.20
N LEU A 257 3.86 -5.28 3.12
CA LEU A 257 2.98 -5.84 4.15
C LEU A 257 3.68 -5.86 5.51
N THR A 258 4.93 -6.31 5.54
CA THR A 258 5.75 -6.35 6.76
C THR A 258 6.00 -4.95 7.32
N ARG A 259 6.22 -3.95 6.45
CA ARG A 259 6.49 -2.57 6.86
C ARG A 259 5.25 -1.84 7.39
N ILE A 260 4.07 -2.12 6.85
CA ILE A 260 2.83 -1.39 7.18
C ILE A 260 1.98 -2.09 8.23
N SER A 261 2.44 -3.21 8.80
CA SER A 261 1.68 -3.99 9.78
C SER A 261 2.49 -4.27 11.04
N GLY A 262 1.75 -4.48 12.14
CA GLY A 262 2.29 -4.87 13.44
C GLY A 262 1.13 -5.09 14.41
N HIS A 263 1.25 -6.08 15.29
CA HIS A 263 0.20 -6.37 16.25
C HIS A 263 0.08 -5.24 17.26
N TYR A 264 -1.10 -4.62 17.37
CA TYR A 264 -1.26 -3.36 18.11
C TYR A 264 -0.91 -3.43 19.62
N ARG A 265 -0.94 -4.62 20.23
CA ARG A 265 -0.56 -4.80 21.65
C ARG A 265 0.89 -5.18 21.85
N THR A 266 1.42 -6.06 21.01
CA THR A 266 2.74 -6.67 21.21
C THR A 266 3.82 -5.99 20.37
N GLY A 267 3.43 -5.22 19.35
CA GLY A 267 4.34 -4.64 18.36
C GLY A 267 4.97 -5.67 17.44
N GLU A 268 4.62 -6.96 17.56
CA GLU A 268 5.20 -8.02 16.75
C GLU A 268 4.83 -7.83 15.27
N PRO A 269 5.78 -8.03 14.34
CA PRO A 269 5.49 -7.95 12.92
C PRO A 269 4.53 -9.06 12.50
N ILE A 270 3.86 -8.85 11.37
CA ILE A 270 3.10 -9.94 10.73
C ILE A 270 4.03 -11.13 10.44
N SER A 271 3.58 -12.33 10.77
CA SER A 271 4.38 -13.54 10.52
C SER A 271 4.54 -13.80 9.02
N GLU A 272 5.71 -14.28 8.59
CA GLU A 272 5.97 -14.72 7.21
C GLU A 272 4.90 -15.70 6.69
N LYS A 273 4.46 -16.63 7.55
CA LYS A 273 3.37 -17.58 7.22
C LYS A 273 2.05 -16.89 6.88
N MET A 274 1.70 -15.82 7.58
CA MET A 274 0.49 -15.05 7.29
C MET A 274 0.64 -14.25 5.99
N VAL A 275 1.80 -13.61 5.78
CA VAL A 275 2.10 -12.89 4.55
C VAL A 275 1.99 -13.80 3.33
N ALA A 276 2.62 -14.99 3.37
CA ALA A 276 2.53 -15.97 2.29
C ALA A 276 1.07 -16.38 1.99
N LYS A 277 0.24 -16.58 3.03
CA LYS A 277 -1.20 -16.87 2.87
C LYS A 277 -1.96 -15.72 2.22
N MET A 278 -1.70 -14.48 2.63
CA MET A 278 -2.34 -13.30 2.04
C MET A 278 -1.99 -13.17 0.56
N ILE A 279 -0.71 -13.29 0.22
CA ILE A 279 -0.23 -13.21 -1.18
C ILE A 279 -0.85 -14.33 -2.02
N ALA A 280 -0.87 -15.57 -1.53
CA ALA A 280 -1.49 -16.70 -2.22
C ALA A 280 -3.00 -16.51 -2.45
N ALA A 281 -3.68 -15.84 -1.52
CA ALA A 281 -5.11 -15.56 -1.62
C ALA A 281 -5.46 -14.32 -2.47
N ARG A 282 -4.47 -13.54 -2.92
CA ARG A 282 -4.66 -12.25 -3.62
C ARG A 282 -5.67 -12.32 -4.76
N ASN A 283 -5.58 -13.36 -5.57
CA ASN A 283 -6.35 -13.51 -6.80
C ASN A 283 -7.51 -14.50 -6.66
N PHE A 284 -7.85 -14.91 -5.43
CA PHE A 284 -9.00 -15.77 -5.19
C PHE A 284 -10.27 -15.07 -5.72
N HIS A 285 -10.99 -15.74 -6.62
CA HIS A 285 -12.16 -15.21 -7.34
C HIS A 285 -11.92 -13.98 -8.23
N ALA A 286 -10.67 -13.65 -8.58
CA ALA A 286 -10.36 -12.48 -9.41
C ALA A 286 -11.05 -12.50 -10.79
N ALA A 287 -11.18 -13.69 -11.41
CA ALA A 287 -11.90 -13.85 -12.68
C ALA A 287 -13.39 -13.52 -12.54
N SER A 288 -14.07 -14.07 -11.53
CA SER A 288 -15.49 -13.78 -11.26
C SER A 288 -15.72 -12.31 -10.90
N ALA A 289 -14.83 -11.70 -10.11
CA ALA A 289 -14.89 -10.27 -9.82
C ALA A 289 -14.72 -9.42 -11.09
N THR A 290 -13.84 -9.85 -12.00
CA THR A 290 -13.62 -9.19 -13.30
C THR A 290 -14.85 -9.31 -14.20
N LEU A 291 -15.48 -10.48 -14.27
CA LEU A 291 -16.77 -10.63 -14.97
C LEU A 291 -17.86 -9.73 -14.37
N GLY A 292 -17.86 -9.55 -13.05
CA GLY A 292 -18.69 -8.53 -12.39
C GLY A 292 -18.46 -7.12 -12.93
N GLN A 293 -17.21 -6.71 -13.12
CA GLN A 293 -16.88 -5.40 -13.73
C GLN A 293 -17.28 -5.32 -15.20
N VAL A 294 -17.10 -6.40 -15.98
CA VAL A 294 -17.55 -6.49 -17.37
C VAL A 294 -19.07 -6.33 -17.47
N LEU A 295 -19.83 -6.97 -16.58
CA LEU A 295 -21.28 -6.81 -16.50
C LEU A 295 -21.66 -5.34 -16.28
N LEU A 296 -21.03 -4.67 -15.32
CA LEU A 296 -21.32 -3.27 -15.00
C LEU A 296 -20.97 -2.31 -16.16
N ALA A 297 -19.84 -2.55 -16.83
CA ALA A 297 -19.45 -1.79 -18.01
C ALA A 297 -20.42 -2.01 -19.18
N ALA A 298 -20.82 -3.26 -19.43
CA ALA A 298 -21.72 -3.60 -20.52
C ALA A 298 -23.14 -3.04 -20.32
N ILE A 299 -23.69 -3.07 -19.10
CA ILE A 299 -25.00 -2.44 -18.83
C ILE A 299 -24.93 -0.92 -18.96
N ASP A 300 -23.83 -0.29 -18.51
CA ASP A 300 -23.63 1.16 -18.65
C ASP A 300 -23.62 1.56 -20.14
N LEU A 301 -22.82 0.90 -20.96
CA LEU A 301 -22.81 1.15 -22.40
C LEU A 301 -24.18 0.89 -23.05
N ALA A 302 -24.86 -0.19 -22.67
CA ALA A 302 -26.18 -0.51 -23.20
C ALA A 302 -27.22 0.58 -22.87
N TYR A 303 -27.22 1.12 -21.64
CA TYR A 303 -28.14 2.20 -21.27
C TYR A 303 -27.92 3.49 -22.07
N HIS A 304 -26.69 3.74 -22.53
CA HIS A 304 -26.34 4.98 -23.24
C HIS A 304 -26.27 4.86 -24.76
N THR A 305 -26.42 3.65 -25.31
CA THR A 305 -26.37 3.41 -26.77
C THR A 305 -27.68 2.89 -27.36
N LEU A 306 -28.53 2.28 -26.55
CA LEU A 306 -29.84 1.78 -26.99
C LEU A 306 -30.90 2.88 -26.83
N SER A 307 -31.78 3.02 -27.84
CA SER A 307 -32.75 4.12 -27.94
C SER A 307 -33.92 4.03 -26.95
N THR A 308 -34.29 2.84 -26.50
CA THR A 308 -35.27 2.61 -25.42
C THR A 308 -34.83 1.41 -24.58
N VAL A 309 -34.71 1.59 -23.27
CA VAL A 309 -34.25 0.54 -22.35
C VAL A 309 -35.17 0.44 -21.13
N ASP A 310 -35.61 -0.78 -20.80
CA ASP A 310 -35.94 -1.12 -19.41
C ASP A 310 -34.62 -1.47 -18.71
N PRO A 311 -34.15 -0.67 -17.73
CA PRO A 311 -32.87 -0.91 -17.08
C PRO A 311 -32.77 -2.30 -16.46
N LEU A 312 -33.88 -2.85 -15.97
CA LEU A 312 -33.90 -4.14 -15.31
C LEU A 312 -33.84 -5.29 -16.33
N ASP A 313 -34.47 -5.15 -17.50
CA ASP A 313 -34.34 -6.16 -18.57
C ASP A 313 -32.91 -6.21 -19.12
N VAL A 314 -32.31 -5.05 -19.42
CA VAL A 314 -30.92 -4.96 -19.88
C VAL A 314 -29.98 -5.60 -18.84
N TYR A 315 -30.11 -5.24 -17.57
CA TYR A 315 -29.30 -5.85 -16.49
C TYR A 315 -29.44 -7.37 -16.45
N ARG A 316 -30.66 -7.91 -16.60
CA ARG A 316 -30.92 -9.35 -16.61
C ARG A 316 -30.37 -10.03 -17.87
N ARG A 317 -30.48 -9.39 -19.04
CA ARG A 317 -30.00 -9.94 -20.31
C ARG A 317 -28.46 -9.97 -20.33
N VAL A 318 -27.81 -8.86 -20.01
CA VAL A 318 -26.35 -8.78 -19.92
C VAL A 318 -25.83 -9.72 -18.82
N GLY A 319 -26.52 -9.78 -17.67
CA GLY A 319 -26.17 -10.70 -16.58
C GLY A 319 -26.17 -12.17 -17.02
N ARG A 320 -27.12 -12.60 -17.87
CA ARG A 320 -27.15 -13.95 -18.47
C ARG A 320 -25.96 -14.19 -19.38
N ILE A 321 -25.61 -13.22 -20.23
CA ILE A 321 -24.51 -13.33 -21.19
C ILE A 321 -23.16 -13.41 -20.46
N VAL A 322 -22.92 -12.52 -19.50
CA VAL A 322 -21.61 -12.38 -18.86
C VAL A 322 -21.36 -13.45 -17.80
N ASN A 323 -22.36 -13.77 -16.98
CA ASN A 323 -22.18 -14.68 -15.84
C ASN A 323 -22.69 -16.11 -16.11
N GLY A 324 -23.33 -16.38 -17.25
CA GLY A 324 -23.86 -17.69 -17.64
C GLY A 324 -25.02 -18.23 -16.77
N GLY A 325 -25.37 -17.57 -15.67
CA GLY A 325 -26.39 -17.99 -14.71
C GLY A 325 -27.73 -17.25 -14.83
N LYS A 326 -28.75 -17.75 -14.12
CA LYS A 326 -30.04 -17.05 -13.98
C LYS A 326 -29.86 -15.79 -13.13
N PRO A 327 -30.24 -14.59 -13.62
CA PRO A 327 -30.16 -13.37 -12.83
C PRO A 327 -31.07 -13.45 -11.61
N ASN A 328 -30.64 -12.88 -10.49
CA ASN A 328 -31.50 -12.73 -9.32
C ASN A 328 -32.67 -11.79 -9.67
N SER A 329 -33.88 -12.34 -9.78
CA SER A 329 -35.09 -11.62 -10.16
C SER A 329 -35.50 -10.54 -9.15
N ALA A 330 -35.09 -10.68 -7.88
CA ALA A 330 -35.32 -9.71 -6.82
C ALA A 330 -34.34 -8.52 -6.85
N SER A 331 -33.22 -8.64 -7.56
CA SER A 331 -32.24 -7.54 -7.66
C SER A 331 -32.88 -6.30 -8.29
N ARG A 332 -32.62 -5.14 -7.69
CA ARG A 332 -32.89 -3.80 -8.25
C ARG A 332 -31.58 -3.02 -8.40
N PHE A 333 -30.50 -3.74 -8.70
CA PHE A 333 -29.16 -3.15 -8.79
C PHE A 333 -29.08 -1.88 -9.66
N PRO A 334 -29.72 -1.79 -10.84
CA PRO A 334 -29.65 -0.58 -11.67
C PRO A 334 -30.05 0.69 -10.91
N ALA A 335 -31.06 0.62 -10.02
CA ALA A 335 -31.55 1.77 -9.26
C ALA A 335 -30.56 2.31 -8.22
N ARG A 336 -29.53 1.53 -7.86
CA ARG A 336 -28.47 1.93 -6.93
C ARG A 336 -27.11 2.05 -7.60
N PHE A 337 -27.06 2.03 -8.94
CA PHE A 337 -25.81 2.12 -9.68
C PHE A 337 -25.35 3.57 -9.82
N ALA A 338 -24.89 4.14 -8.69
CA ALA A 338 -24.60 5.58 -8.57
C ALA A 338 -23.51 6.10 -9.52
N HIS A 339 -22.64 5.25 -10.06
CA HIS A 339 -21.55 5.67 -10.96
C HIS A 339 -22.07 6.34 -12.23
N ILE A 340 -23.22 5.87 -12.75
CA ILE A 340 -23.86 6.48 -13.93
C ILE A 340 -24.29 7.92 -13.61
N MET A 341 -24.74 8.20 -12.40
CA MET A 341 -25.14 9.55 -11.97
C MET A 341 -23.95 10.39 -11.45
N GLY A 342 -22.78 9.77 -11.27
CA GLY A 342 -21.61 10.35 -10.59
C GLY A 342 -20.48 10.81 -11.52
N GLY A 343 -20.77 10.96 -12.82
CA GLY A 343 -19.79 11.39 -13.82
C GLY A 343 -19.05 10.25 -14.54
N TYR A 344 -19.51 9.01 -14.40
CA TYR A 344 -19.03 7.83 -15.14
C TYR A 344 -20.07 7.26 -16.11
N ALA A 345 -21.17 7.98 -16.38
CA ALA A 345 -22.11 7.62 -17.44
C ALA A 345 -21.37 7.32 -18.75
N SER A 346 -21.65 6.18 -19.37
CA SER A 346 -20.99 5.68 -20.60
C SER A 346 -19.49 5.40 -20.50
N ALA A 347 -18.91 5.50 -19.29
CA ALA A 347 -17.48 5.41 -19.05
C ALA A 347 -17.10 4.40 -17.96
N TYR A 348 -18.03 3.56 -17.48
CA TYR A 348 -17.73 2.60 -16.42
C TYR A 348 -16.70 1.54 -16.86
N TYR A 349 -16.61 1.25 -18.15
CA TYR A 349 -15.55 0.39 -18.72
C TYR A 349 -14.14 0.89 -18.36
N GLY A 350 -13.99 2.19 -18.10
CA GLY A 350 -12.75 2.83 -17.70
C GLY A 350 -12.09 2.19 -16.48
N TYR A 351 -12.85 1.63 -15.53
CA TYR A 351 -12.27 0.91 -14.39
C TYR A 351 -11.48 -0.33 -14.78
N LEU A 352 -11.99 -1.12 -15.73
CA LEU A 352 -11.30 -2.33 -16.18
C LEU A 352 -10.18 -1.98 -17.16
N TRP A 353 -10.43 -1.00 -18.03
CA TRP A 353 -9.44 -0.47 -18.97
C TRP A 353 -8.21 0.09 -18.26
N SER A 354 -8.42 0.97 -17.28
CA SER A 354 -7.38 1.47 -16.38
C SER A 354 -6.67 0.35 -15.64
N LYS A 355 -7.38 -0.73 -15.24
CA LYS A 355 -6.77 -1.84 -14.51
C LYS A 355 -5.78 -2.60 -15.38
N VAL A 356 -6.07 -2.73 -16.68
CA VAL A 356 -5.13 -3.30 -17.64
C VAL A 356 -3.84 -2.48 -17.65
N TYR A 357 -3.94 -1.16 -17.81
CA TYR A 357 -2.78 -0.28 -17.76
C TYR A 357 -2.06 -0.30 -16.42
N ALA A 358 -2.79 -0.33 -15.32
CA ALA A 358 -2.22 -0.38 -13.98
C ALA A 358 -1.36 -1.63 -13.76
N GLN A 359 -1.80 -2.80 -14.25
CA GLN A 359 -1.01 -4.03 -14.17
C GLN A 359 0.23 -3.96 -15.07
N ASP A 360 0.11 -3.37 -16.26
CA ASP A 360 1.26 -3.23 -17.16
C ASP A 360 2.30 -2.24 -16.63
N VAL A 361 1.87 -1.10 -16.09
CA VAL A 361 2.72 -0.14 -15.39
C VAL A 361 3.38 -0.78 -14.17
N TYR A 362 2.63 -1.53 -13.36
CA TYR A 362 3.18 -2.23 -12.18
C TYR A 362 4.21 -3.30 -12.56
N SER A 363 4.09 -3.93 -13.73
CA SER A 363 5.05 -4.95 -14.18
C SER A 363 6.49 -4.45 -14.23
N LEU A 364 6.72 -3.16 -14.53
CA LEU A 364 8.05 -2.56 -14.50
C LEU A 364 8.58 -2.39 -13.08
N PHE A 365 7.71 -2.13 -12.09
CA PHE A 365 8.11 -2.13 -10.68
C PHE A 365 8.50 -3.54 -10.24
N ASP A 366 7.73 -4.55 -10.65
CA ASP A 366 7.99 -5.95 -10.29
C ASP A 366 9.33 -6.45 -10.86
N VAL A 367 9.62 -6.16 -12.14
CA VAL A 367 10.91 -6.45 -12.78
C VAL A 367 12.08 -5.77 -12.08
N ASP A 368 11.89 -4.56 -11.55
CA ASP A 368 12.93 -3.82 -10.83
C ASP A 368 13.02 -4.19 -9.33
N GLY A 369 12.33 -5.25 -8.89
CA GLY A 369 12.39 -5.75 -7.52
C GLY A 369 11.39 -5.10 -6.55
N GLY A 370 10.45 -4.28 -7.05
CA GLY A 370 9.31 -3.76 -6.30
C GLY A 370 9.29 -2.25 -6.07
N VAL A 371 9.33 -1.85 -4.79
CA VAL A 371 9.34 -0.42 -4.40
C VAL A 371 10.65 0.21 -4.86
N SER A 372 10.64 0.67 -6.10
CA SER A 372 11.81 1.18 -6.79
C SER A 372 11.71 2.70 -6.96
N PRO A 373 12.63 3.50 -6.39
CA PRO A 373 12.75 4.91 -6.77
C PRO A 373 13.06 5.10 -8.24
N ARG A 374 13.66 4.11 -8.92
CA ARG A 374 13.95 4.22 -10.34
C ARG A 374 12.70 4.41 -11.15
N VAL A 375 11.84 3.42 -10.98
CA VAL A 375 10.59 3.28 -11.68
C VAL A 375 9.62 4.31 -11.11
N GLY A 376 9.66 4.57 -9.80
CA GLY A 376 8.89 5.61 -9.12
C GLY A 376 9.14 7.03 -9.65
N THR A 377 10.40 7.45 -9.84
CA THR A 377 10.68 8.77 -10.45
C THR A 377 10.23 8.84 -11.90
N ARG A 378 10.44 7.76 -12.69
CA ARG A 378 9.96 7.70 -14.07
C ARG A 378 8.43 7.79 -14.12
N TYR A 379 7.76 7.05 -13.25
CA TYR A 379 6.31 7.04 -13.10
C TYR A 379 5.77 8.41 -12.71
N ARG A 380 6.38 9.06 -11.71
CA ARG A 380 6.06 10.44 -11.33
C ARG A 380 6.17 11.38 -12.53
N ARG A 381 7.30 11.39 -13.25
CA ARG A 381 7.55 12.34 -14.37
C ARG A 381 6.72 12.05 -15.61
N ALA A 382 6.50 10.79 -15.93
CA ALA A 382 5.82 10.38 -17.16
C ALA A 382 4.29 10.35 -16.99
N ILE A 383 3.79 9.97 -15.82
CA ILE A 383 2.37 9.77 -15.59
C ILE A 383 1.80 10.90 -14.72
N LEU A 384 2.32 11.08 -13.51
CA LEU A 384 1.68 11.96 -12.51
C LEU A 384 1.88 13.45 -12.77
N GLU A 385 3.09 13.87 -13.13
CA GLU A 385 3.43 15.29 -13.34
C GLU A 385 2.72 15.85 -14.57
N ARG A 386 2.51 15.02 -15.60
CA ARG A 386 1.95 15.45 -16.89
C ARG A 386 0.46 15.76 -16.82
N GLY A 387 -0.33 15.06 -16.00
CA GLY A 387 -1.78 15.08 -16.15
C GLY A 387 -2.15 14.83 -17.61
N SER A 388 -2.95 15.71 -18.22
CA SER A 388 -3.32 15.65 -19.65
C SER A 388 -2.64 16.69 -20.52
N THR A 389 -1.42 17.12 -20.19
CA THR A 389 -0.63 17.97 -21.11
C THR A 389 -0.13 17.22 -22.34
N ARG A 390 -0.29 15.89 -22.37
CA ARG A 390 -0.07 14.99 -23.50
C ARG A 390 -1.08 13.86 -23.43
N GLU A 391 -1.34 13.21 -24.56
CA GLU A 391 -2.19 12.03 -24.63
C GLU A 391 -1.73 10.95 -23.63
N GLU A 392 -2.67 10.32 -22.93
CA GLU A 392 -2.37 9.35 -21.88
C GLU A 392 -1.66 8.11 -22.44
N MET A 393 -1.96 7.74 -23.68
CA MET A 393 -1.26 6.67 -24.40
C MET A 393 0.21 7.02 -24.66
N ASP A 394 0.52 8.29 -24.95
CA ASP A 394 1.90 8.75 -25.09
C ASP A 394 2.62 8.72 -23.74
N SER A 395 1.88 9.01 -22.67
CA SER A 395 2.39 8.88 -21.30
C SER A 395 2.73 7.45 -20.93
N LEU A 396 1.86 6.50 -21.31
CA LEU A 396 2.11 5.07 -21.15
C LEU A 396 3.30 4.61 -21.99
N ARG A 397 3.38 5.00 -23.26
CA ARG A 397 4.51 4.65 -24.15
C ARG A 397 5.84 5.18 -23.62
N ASP A 398 5.86 6.43 -23.17
CA ASP A 398 7.05 7.04 -22.55
C ASP A 398 7.45 6.34 -21.25
N PHE A 399 6.49 5.89 -20.44
CA PHE A 399 6.80 5.14 -19.22
C PHE A 399 7.25 3.69 -19.50
N LEU A 400 6.53 2.97 -20.35
CA LEU A 400 6.73 1.55 -20.64
C LEU A 400 7.90 1.30 -21.60
N GLY A 401 8.20 2.26 -22.49
CA GLY A 401 9.14 2.08 -23.60
C GLY A 401 8.57 1.25 -24.75
N ARG A 402 7.26 0.98 -24.74
CA ARG A 402 6.49 0.22 -25.74
C ARG A 402 5.01 0.57 -25.60
N ASP A 403 4.19 0.11 -26.54
CA ASP A 403 2.73 0.16 -26.38
C ASP A 403 2.27 -0.65 -25.15
N PRO A 404 1.21 -0.19 -24.45
CA PRO A 404 0.63 -0.94 -23.35
C PRO A 404 -0.03 -2.22 -23.85
N SER A 405 0.03 -3.27 -23.05
CA SER A 405 -0.56 -4.57 -23.39
C SER A 405 -1.32 -5.18 -22.20
N GLU A 406 -2.21 -6.12 -22.49
CA GLU A 406 -3.00 -6.80 -21.45
C GLU A 406 -2.30 -7.99 -20.79
N GLU A 407 -1.08 -8.32 -21.22
CA GLU A 407 -0.41 -9.54 -20.77
C GLU A 407 -0.17 -9.56 -19.26
N ALA A 408 0.22 -8.43 -18.67
CA ALA A 408 0.42 -8.32 -17.23
C ALA A 408 -0.90 -8.52 -16.47
N PHE A 409 -2.00 -8.00 -17.01
CA PHE A 409 -3.33 -8.18 -16.45
C PHE A 409 -3.82 -9.64 -16.55
N LEU A 410 -3.61 -10.30 -17.69
CA LEU A 410 -3.96 -11.71 -17.87
C LEU A 410 -3.14 -12.63 -16.95
N ARG A 411 -1.83 -12.38 -16.80
CA ARG A 411 -0.99 -13.07 -15.81
C ARG A 411 -1.49 -12.84 -14.39
N TRP A 412 -1.88 -11.61 -14.06
CA TRP A 412 -2.48 -11.29 -12.76
C TRP A 412 -3.78 -12.06 -12.51
N LEU A 413 -4.61 -12.29 -13.53
CA LEU A 413 -5.81 -13.14 -13.43
C LEU A 413 -5.51 -14.65 -13.30
N GLY A 414 -4.27 -15.07 -13.54
CA GLY A 414 -3.90 -16.49 -13.65
C GLY A 414 -4.26 -17.11 -15.01
N ALA A 415 -4.52 -16.30 -16.04
CA ALA A 415 -4.72 -16.80 -17.38
C ALA A 415 -3.37 -17.19 -18.02
N PRO A 416 -3.32 -18.27 -18.84
CA PRO A 416 -2.11 -18.63 -19.56
C PRO A 416 -1.69 -17.50 -20.51
N ALA A 417 -0.37 -17.36 -20.74
CA ALA A 417 0.13 -16.46 -21.77
C ALA A 417 -0.56 -16.80 -23.10
N LYS A 418 -0.94 -15.79 -23.88
CA LYS A 418 -1.54 -16.01 -25.21
C LYS A 418 -0.55 -16.81 -26.06
N THR A 419 -0.77 -18.11 -26.22
CA THR A 419 -0.45 -18.77 -27.49
C THR A 419 -1.39 -18.14 -28.50
N GLU A 420 -0.86 -17.53 -29.57
CA GLU A 420 -1.68 -16.92 -30.62
C GLU A 420 -2.73 -17.92 -31.12
N ALA A 421 -3.95 -17.80 -30.61
CA ALA A 421 -5.08 -18.51 -31.17
C ALA A 421 -5.47 -17.77 -32.46
N PRO A 422 -5.69 -18.47 -33.58
CA PRO A 422 -6.03 -17.84 -34.84
C PRO A 422 -7.31 -17.02 -34.64
N ARG A 423 -7.26 -15.74 -35.02
CA ARG A 423 -8.40 -14.82 -34.96
C ARG A 423 -9.58 -15.46 -35.68
N ARG A 424 -10.57 -15.96 -34.95
CA ARG A 424 -11.86 -16.34 -35.53
C ARG A 424 -12.64 -15.05 -35.75
N ASP A 425 -12.95 -14.79 -37.01
CA ASP A 425 -13.86 -13.74 -37.45
C ASP A 425 -15.23 -13.90 -36.76
N PRO A 426 -15.65 -12.93 -35.91
CA PRO A 426 -16.92 -13.00 -35.19
C PRO A 426 -18.16 -12.88 -36.10
N LEU A 427 -18.00 -12.66 -37.41
CA LEU A 427 -19.11 -12.58 -38.37
C LEU A 427 -19.35 -13.89 -39.14
N ARG A 428 -18.53 -14.93 -38.97
CA ARG A 428 -18.80 -16.27 -39.54
C ARG A 428 -19.69 -17.09 -38.60
N GLY A 429 -20.97 -16.72 -38.53
CA GLY A 429 -21.94 -17.45 -37.72
C GLY A 429 -23.39 -17.01 -37.87
N ALA A 430 -23.76 -16.43 -39.02
CA ALA A 430 -25.15 -16.18 -39.39
C ALA A 430 -25.38 -16.64 -40.83
N ARG A 431 -25.77 -17.90 -41.00
CA ARG A 431 -26.60 -18.40 -42.09
C ARG A 431 -27.51 -19.48 -41.54
#